data_AF-A0A133UE55-F1
#
_entry.id   AF-A0A133UE55-F1
#
_cell.length_a   1.000
_cell.length_b   1.000
_cell.length_c   1.000
_cell.angle_alpha   90.00
_cell.angle_beta   90.00
_cell.angle_gamma   90.00
#
_symmetry.space_group_name_H-M   'P 1'
#
loop_
_entity.id
_entity.type
_entity.pdbx_description
1 polymer ?
#
loop_
_entity_poly.entity_id
_entity_poly.type
_entity_poly.pdbx_seq_one_letter_code
_entity_poly.pdbx_strand_id
1 'polypeptide(L)'
;MTGNKEDSDKEIPFNEKESLLRVKAIENSIPSFVINSDHEIVVWNKAMEKVSALSKDEMIGTGDPWKAFYPEKRDVLADIVVESGNPHEVYEHVE
;
A
#
# COMPACT_ATOMS: atom_id res chain seq x y z
N MET A 1 -4.35 12.93 38.28
CA MET A 1 -3.58 12.37 37.14
C MET A 1 -4.60 11.96 36.09
N THR A 2 -5.04 12.90 35.27
CA THR A 2 -5.98 12.65 34.16
C THR A 2 -5.15 12.65 32.89
N GLY A 3 -4.84 11.47 32.37
CA GLY A 3 -4.21 11.31 31.06
C GLY A 3 -5.21 11.72 29.99
N ASN A 4 -4.85 12.72 29.20
CA ASN A 4 -5.69 13.21 28.10
C ASN A 4 -5.87 12.11 27.06
N LYS A 5 -7.12 11.84 26.73
CA LYS A 5 -7.60 10.85 25.77
C LYS A 5 -7.70 11.44 24.34
N GLU A 6 -6.84 12.41 24.01
CA GLU A 6 -7.02 13.28 22.82
C GLU A 6 -6.03 13.04 21.67
N ASP A 7 -5.19 12.01 21.73
CA ASP A 7 -4.21 11.74 20.65
C ASP A 7 -4.57 10.58 19.71
N SER A 8 -5.73 9.92 19.85
CA SER A 8 -6.05 8.74 19.03
C SER A 8 -6.60 9.05 17.63
N ASP A 9 -7.14 10.24 17.37
CA ASP A 9 -7.95 10.51 16.16
C ASP A 9 -7.46 11.73 15.37
N LYS A 10 -6.16 12.04 15.38
CA LYS A 10 -5.61 13.03 14.44
C LYS A 10 -5.46 12.34 13.08
N GLU A 11 -6.50 12.40 12.26
CA GLU A 11 -6.39 12.16 10.81
C GLU A 11 -5.22 13.01 10.30
N ILE A 12 -4.12 12.35 9.93
CA ILE A 12 -3.05 13.00 9.19
C ILE A 12 -3.65 13.32 7.83
N PRO A 13 -3.81 14.60 7.44
CA PRO A 13 -4.44 14.93 6.18
C PRO A 13 -3.67 14.26 5.03
N PHE A 14 -4.37 13.44 4.23
CA PHE A 14 -3.77 12.85 3.03
C PHE A 14 -3.41 13.97 2.05
N ASN A 15 -2.12 14.26 1.95
CA ASN A 15 -1.58 15.23 0.99
C ASN A 15 -0.85 14.46 -0.10
N GLU A 16 -1.44 14.40 -1.29
CA GLU A 16 -0.90 13.71 -2.47
C GLU A 16 0.56 14.09 -2.77
N LYS A 17 0.91 15.37 -2.61
CA LYS A 17 2.27 15.87 -2.88
C LYS A 17 3.28 15.37 -1.85
N GLU A 18 2.91 15.35 -0.57
CA GLU A 18 3.72 14.76 0.52
C GLU A 18 3.88 13.25 0.35
N SER A 19 2.79 12.56 0.03
CA SER A 19 2.78 11.11 -0.24
C SER A 19 3.71 10.77 -1.41
N LEU A 20 3.64 11.54 -2.49
CA LEU A 20 4.53 11.37 -3.65
C LEU A 20 5.99 11.67 -3.31
N LEU A 21 6.27 12.66 -2.46
CA LEU A 21 7.63 12.94 -1.96
C LEU A 21 8.19 11.76 -1.16
N ARG A 22 7.37 11.16 -0.29
CA ARG A 22 7.75 9.99 0.53
C ARG A 22 8.04 8.77 -0.35
N VAL A 23 7.19 8.52 -1.35
CA VAL A 23 7.39 7.46 -2.34
C VAL A 23 8.71 7.65 -3.12
N LYS A 24 9.02 8.88 -3.54
CA LYS A 24 10.29 9.20 -4.21
C LYS A 24 11.49 9.00 -3.29
N ALA A 25 11.36 9.34 -2.01
CA ALA A 25 12.45 9.16 -1.03
C ALA A 25 12.82 7.68 -0.84
N ILE A 26 11.87 6.75 -0.98
CA ILE A 26 12.10 5.31 -0.83
C ILE A 26 12.41 4.57 -2.14
N GLU A 27 12.51 5.27 -3.28
CA GLU A 27 12.58 4.68 -4.64
C GLU A 27 13.61 3.55 -4.77
N ASN A 28 14.72 3.62 -4.02
CA ASN A 28 15.80 2.62 -4.03
C ASN A 28 16.02 1.92 -2.67
N SER A 29 15.30 2.28 -1.61
CA SER A 29 15.63 1.80 -0.25
C SER A 29 14.76 0.64 0.23
N ILE A 30 13.48 0.60 -0.15
CA ILE A 30 12.52 -0.40 0.32
C ILE A 30 11.61 -0.79 -0.85
N PRO A 31 11.42 -2.08 -1.16
CA PRO A 31 10.41 -2.53 -2.12
C PRO A 31 9.03 -2.03 -1.71
N SER A 32 8.40 -1.22 -2.55
CA SER A 32 7.11 -0.62 -2.22
C SER A 32 6.27 -0.37 -3.47
N PHE A 33 4.96 -0.54 -3.30
CA PHE A 33 3.94 -0.23 -4.28
C PHE A 33 2.76 0.50 -3.62
N VAL A 34 1.94 1.16 -4.42
CA VAL A 34 0.72 1.85 -3.98
C VAL A 34 -0.40 1.51 -4.94
N ILE A 35 -1.60 1.26 -4.42
CA ILE A 35 -2.83 1.08 -5.20
C ILE A 35 -3.79 2.26 -5.00
N ASN A 36 -4.65 2.52 -5.99
CA ASN A 36 -5.78 3.46 -5.86
C ASN A 36 -7.03 2.74 -5.32
N SER A 37 -8.15 3.46 -5.20
CA SER A 37 -9.44 2.92 -4.77
C SER A 37 -10.05 1.90 -5.73
N ASP A 38 -9.58 1.86 -6.98
CA ASP A 38 -10.00 0.90 -8.00
C ASP A 38 -9.10 -0.36 -7.99
N HIS A 39 -8.26 -0.52 -6.96
CA HIS A 39 -7.29 -1.60 -6.80
C HIS A 39 -6.18 -1.63 -7.86
N GLU A 40 -5.98 -0.54 -8.60
CA GLU A 40 -4.95 -0.43 -9.62
C GLU A 40 -3.65 0.13 -9.04
N ILE A 41 -2.52 -0.46 -9.45
CA ILE A 41 -1.19 -0.02 -9.04
C ILE A 41 -0.87 1.34 -9.66
N VAL A 42 -0.64 2.36 -8.82
CA VAL A 42 -0.24 3.72 -9.24
C VAL A 42 1.23 4.03 -8.96
N VAL A 43 1.88 3.23 -8.11
CA VAL A 43 3.32 3.29 -7.84
C VAL A 43 3.88 1.89 -7.83
N TRP A 44 4.99 1.71 -8.54
CA TRP A 44 5.86 0.53 -8.49
C TRP A 44 7.30 1.04 -8.51
N ASN A 45 8.02 0.96 -7.38
CA ASN A 45 9.34 1.56 -7.28
C ASN A 45 10.46 0.63 -7.75
N LYS A 46 11.67 1.17 -7.97
CA LYS A 46 12.81 0.40 -8.51
C LYS A 46 13.25 -0.74 -7.59
N ALA A 47 13.14 -0.56 -6.28
CA ALA A 47 13.41 -1.65 -5.34
C ALA A 47 12.41 -2.80 -5.50
N MET A 48 11.13 -2.48 -5.77
CA MET A 48 10.08 -3.47 -6.06
C MET A 48 10.33 -4.19 -7.38
N GLU A 49 10.74 -3.49 -8.43
CA GLU A 49 11.12 -4.10 -9.72
C GLU A 49 12.23 -5.14 -9.54
N LYS A 50 13.25 -4.82 -8.73
CA LYS A 50 14.38 -5.73 -8.48
C LYS A 50 14.00 -7.00 -7.73
N VAL A 51 13.11 -6.89 -6.73
CA VAL A 51 12.75 -8.04 -5.89
C VAL A 51 11.71 -8.93 -6.56
N SER A 52 10.75 -8.34 -7.27
CA SER A 52 9.69 -9.07 -7.96
C SER A 52 10.10 -9.60 -9.34
N ALA A 53 11.15 -9.02 -9.95
CA ALA A 53 11.49 -9.19 -11.36
C ALA A 53 10.36 -8.78 -12.34
N LEU A 54 9.43 -7.93 -11.88
CA LEU A 54 8.33 -7.36 -12.69
C LEU A 54 8.59 -5.87 -12.88
N SER A 55 8.54 -5.40 -14.13
CA SER A 55 8.83 -4.00 -14.42
C SER A 55 7.67 -3.08 -14.04
N LYS A 56 7.98 -1.82 -13.75
CA LYS A 56 6.97 -0.79 -13.50
C LYS A 56 6.00 -0.67 -14.67
N ASP A 57 6.50 -0.72 -15.90
CA ASP A 57 5.68 -0.54 -17.10
C ASP A 57 4.69 -1.70 -17.30
N GLU A 58 5.00 -2.90 -16.80
CA GLU A 58 4.09 -4.05 -16.81
C GLU A 58 3.05 -3.99 -15.69
N MET A 59 3.38 -3.35 -14.56
CA MET A 59 2.57 -3.43 -13.34
C MET A 59 1.66 -2.22 -13.13
N ILE A 60 2.09 -1.01 -13.51
CA ILE A 60 1.29 0.21 -13.33
C ILE A 60 -0.03 0.11 -14.13
N GLY A 61 -1.14 0.48 -13.49
CA GLY A 61 -2.49 0.40 -14.05
C GLY A 61 -3.10 -1.00 -14.02
N THR A 62 -2.40 -1.99 -13.47
CA THR A 62 -2.97 -3.33 -13.27
C THR A 62 -3.51 -3.50 -11.86
N GLY A 63 -4.50 -4.39 -11.70
CA GLY A 63 -4.96 -4.89 -10.40
C GLY A 63 -4.26 -6.18 -9.98
N ASP A 64 -2.98 -6.33 -10.32
CA ASP A 64 -2.24 -7.58 -10.14
C ASP A 64 -1.04 -7.50 -9.16
N PRO A 65 -1.09 -6.74 -8.03
CA PRO A 65 0.04 -6.69 -7.09
C PRO A 65 0.40 -8.08 -6.54
N TRP A 66 -0.57 -9.00 -6.49
CA TRP A 66 -0.42 -10.40 -6.07
C TRP A 66 0.66 -11.18 -6.81
N LYS A 67 0.97 -10.83 -8.07
CA LYS A 67 1.99 -11.51 -8.88
C LYS A 67 3.39 -11.47 -8.26
N ALA A 68 3.65 -10.49 -7.39
CA ALA A 68 4.92 -10.38 -6.68
C ALA A 68 4.97 -11.21 -5.38
N PHE A 69 3.84 -11.73 -4.89
CA PHE A 69 3.73 -12.36 -3.56
C PHE A 69 3.22 -13.80 -3.60
N TYR A 70 2.38 -14.15 -4.58
CA TYR A 70 1.66 -15.42 -4.62
C TYR A 70 1.75 -16.06 -6.01
N PRO A 71 1.76 -17.40 -6.10
CA PRO A 71 1.76 -18.11 -7.38
C PRO A 71 0.43 -18.02 -8.13
N GLU A 72 -0.66 -17.63 -7.44
CA GLU A 72 -2.01 -17.53 -7.98
C GLU A 72 -2.71 -16.27 -7.47
N LYS A 73 -3.79 -15.86 -8.15
CA LYS A 73 -4.51 -14.61 -7.87
C LYS A 73 -5.10 -14.62 -6.46
N ARG A 74 -4.68 -13.65 -5.65
CA ARG A 74 -5.13 -13.45 -4.27
C ARG A 74 -5.00 -11.98 -3.87
N ASP A 75 -5.98 -11.47 -3.15
CA ASP A 75 -5.95 -10.11 -2.61
C ASP A 75 -4.74 -9.94 -1.67
N VAL A 76 -3.98 -8.87 -1.87
CA VAL A 76 -2.88 -8.52 -0.97
C VAL A 76 -3.42 -7.66 0.18
N LEU A 77 -2.60 -7.43 1.21
CA LEU A 77 -3.01 -6.61 2.36
C LEU A 77 -3.53 -5.22 1.93
N ALA A 78 -2.92 -4.62 0.92
CA ALA A 78 -3.36 -3.32 0.41
C ALA A 78 -4.81 -3.38 -0.11
N ASP A 79 -5.20 -4.43 -0.84
CA ASP A 79 -6.57 -4.60 -1.34
C ASP A 79 -7.56 -4.69 -0.18
N ILE A 80 -7.24 -5.49 0.84
CA ILE A 80 -8.12 -5.70 2.00
C ILE A 80 -8.31 -4.39 2.78
N VAL A 81 -7.26 -3.58 2.93
CA VAL A 81 -7.34 -2.28 3.59
C VAL A 81 -8.19 -1.29 2.79
N VAL A 82 -8.10 -1.29 1.46
CA VAL A 82 -8.92 -0.43 0.59
C VAL A 82 -10.39 -0.86 0.66
N GLU A 83 -10.69 -2.16 0.62
CA GLU A 83 -12.05 -2.69 0.69
C GLU A 83 -12.72 -2.44 2.05
N SER A 84 -11.99 -2.68 3.15
CA SER A 84 -12.55 -2.52 4.50
C SER A 84 -12.77 -1.06 4.91
N GLY A 85 -12.09 -0.10 4.28
CA GLY A 85 -12.13 1.31 4.67
C GLY A 85 -11.57 1.61 6.07
N ASN A 86 -11.14 0.57 6.81
CA ASN A 86 -10.59 0.65 8.15
C ASN A 86 -9.44 -0.36 8.33
N PRO A 87 -8.16 0.09 8.35
CA PRO A 87 -7.01 -0.78 8.50
C PRO A 87 -7.02 -1.63 9.80
N HIS A 88 -7.76 -1.20 10.82
CA HIS A 88 -7.82 -1.87 12.11
C HIS A 88 -8.75 -3.11 12.13
N GLU A 89 -9.68 -3.23 11.19
CA GLU A 89 -10.62 -4.37 11.10
C GLU A 89 -10.03 -5.58 10.33
N VAL A 90 -8.92 -5.36 9.62
CA VAL A 90 -8.28 -6.38 8.76
C VAL A 90 -7.71 -7.57 9.57
N TYR A 91 -7.53 -7.42 10.89
CA TYR A 91 -6.92 -8.44 11.75
C TYR A 91 -7.91 -9.43 12.40
N GLU A 92 -9.23 -9.24 12.27
CA GLU A 92 -10.20 -10.09 12.97
C GLU A 92 -10.61 -11.38 12.23
N HIS A 93 -10.18 -11.60 10.98
CA HIS A 93 -10.70 -12.69 10.14
C HIS A 93 -9.65 -13.72 9.68
N VAL A 94 -8.53 -13.84 10.40
CA VAL A 94 -7.55 -14.91 10.17
C VAL A 94 -7.73 -16.00 11.24
N GLU A 95 -8.67 -16.93 10.99
CA GLU A 95 -8.67 -18.28 11.56
C GLU A 95 -8.19 -19.30 10.52
#